data_AF-A0A7Y1W1Q5-F1
#
_entry.id   AF-A0A7Y1W1Q5-F1
#
_cell.length_a   1.000
_cell.length_b   1.000
_cell.length_c   1.000
_cell.angle_alpha   90.00
_cell.angle_beta   90.00
_cell.angle_gamma   90.00
#
_symmetry.space_group_name_H-M   'P 1'
#
loop_
_entity.id
_entity.type
_entity.pdbx_description
1 polymer ?
#
loop_
_entity_poly.entity_id
_entity_poly.type
_entity_poly.pdbx_seq_one_letter_code
_entity_poly.pdbx_strand_id
1 'polypeptide(L)' 'MLGWALTFLILAVISALLGFTGIAGAAAGIAKIMFVIFIVLLIASALFDAFRGRPPL' A
#
# COMPACT_ATOMS: atom_id res chain seq x y z
N MET A 1 11.88 6.84 -23.38
CA MET A 1 10.84 6.68 -22.33
C MET A 1 9.61 5.93 -22.82
N LEU A 2 9.07 6.27 -24.01
CA LEU A 2 7.88 5.60 -24.58
C LEU A 2 8.06 4.08 -24.78
N GLY A 3 9.25 3.63 -25.21
CA GLY A 3 9.56 2.20 -25.34
C GLY A 3 9.48 1.45 -24.01
N TRP A 4 10.09 1.98 -22.95
CA TRP A 4 10.01 1.39 -21.61
C TRP A 4 8.58 1.32 -21.07
N ALA A 5 7.79 2.39 -21.23
CA ALA A 5 6.39 2.42 -20.81
C ALA A 5 5.55 1.34 -21.53
N LEU A 6 5.79 1.13 -22.83
CA LEU A 6 5.12 0.11 -23.62
C LEU A 6 5.49 -1.31 -23.17
N THR A 7 6.76 -1.55 -22.84
CA THR A 7 7.22 -2.83 -22.30
C THR A 7 6.56 -3.15 -20.95
N PHE A 8 6.44 -2.16 -20.06
CA PHE A 8 5.75 -2.32 -18.78
C PHE A 8 4.24 -2.55 -18.94
N LEU A 9 3.61 -1.87 -19.91
CA LEU A 9 2.19 -2.10 -20.24
C LEU A 9 1.95 -3.56 -20.67
N ILE A 10 2.81 -4.08 -21.54
CA ILE A 10 2.72 -5.47 -22.02
C ILE A 10 2.92 -6.45 -20.87
N LEU A 11 3.93 -6.22 -20.02
CA LEU A 11 4.19 -7.05 -18.84
C LEU A 11 3.02 -7.03 -17.85
N ALA A 12 2.39 -5.88 -17.63
CA ALA A 12 1.25 -5.74 -16.73
C ALA A 12 0.01 -6.51 -17.24
N VAL A 13 -0.27 -6.44 -18.54
CA VAL A 13 -1.37 -7.18 -19.18
C VAL A 13 -1.10 -8.68 -19.17
N ILE A 14 0.11 -9.11 -19.50
CA ILE A 14 0.51 -10.52 -19.44
C ILE A 14 0.40 -11.05 -18.01
N SER A 15 0.86 -10.28 -17.03
CA SER A 15 0.73 -10.64 -15.61
C SER A 15 -0.74 -10.73 -15.18
N ALA A 16 -1.57 -9.77 -15.56
CA ALA A 16 -3.00 -9.81 -15.26
C ALA A 16 -3.70 -11.04 -15.88
N LEU A 17 -3.34 -11.42 -17.11
CA LEU A 17 -3.93 -12.56 -17.83
C LEU A 17 -3.40 -13.92 -17.36
N LEU A 18 -2.11 -14.03 -17.02
CA LEU A 18 -1.46 -15.26 -16.55
C LEU A 18 -1.89 -15.69 -15.14
N GLY A 19 -2.90 -15.05 -14.56
CA GLY A 19 -3.41 -15.47 -13.27
C GLY A 19 -2.49 -15.07 -12.13
N PHE A 20 -1.97 -13.83 -12.17
CA PHE A 20 -1.51 -13.17 -10.95
C PHE A 20 -2.62 -13.05 -9.89
N THR A 21 -3.82 -13.61 -10.08
CA THR A 21 -4.85 -13.79 -9.06
C THR A 21 -4.35 -14.53 -7.81
N GLY A 22 -3.44 -15.50 -7.96
CA GLY A 22 -2.86 -16.24 -6.82
C GLY A 22 -1.87 -15.39 -5.99
N ILE A 23 -0.95 -14.69 -6.67
CA ILE A 23 0.02 -13.80 -6.03
C ILE A 23 -0.67 -12.52 -5.53
N ALA A 24 -1.66 -12.00 -6.25
CA ALA A 24 -2.50 -10.90 -5.83
C ALA A 24 -3.32 -11.26 -4.59
N GLY A 25 -3.78 -12.51 -4.45
CA GLY A 25 -4.42 -13.00 -3.23
C GLY A 25 -3.46 -13.01 -2.03
N ALA A 26 -2.24 -13.53 -2.22
CA ALA A 26 -1.20 -13.52 -1.19
C ALA A 26 -0.78 -12.08 -0.81
N ALA A 27 -0.57 -11.23 -1.82
CA ALA A 27 -0.24 -9.82 -1.65
C ALA A 27 -1.38 -9.03 -0.98
N ALA A 28 -2.65 -9.32 -1.30
CA ALA A 28 -3.81 -8.73 -0.65
C ALA A 28 -3.88 -9.13 0.84
N GLY A 29 -3.51 -10.38 1.16
CA GLY A 29 -3.34 -10.82 2.54
C GLY A 29 -2.30 -10.01 3.32
N ILE A 30 -1.11 -9.83 2.73
CA ILE A 30 -0.02 -9.03 3.32
C ILE A 30 -0.42 -7.55 3.46
N ALA A 31 -1.06 -6.99 2.43
CA ALA A 31 -1.54 -5.61 2.44
C ALA A 31 -2.57 -5.36 3.55
N LYS A 32 -3.45 -6.33 3.83
CA LYS A 32 -4.43 -6.23 4.92
C LYS A 32 -3.76 -6.13 6.29
N ILE A 33 -2.68 -6.89 6.52
CA ILE A 33 -1.90 -6.84 7.77
C ILE A 33 -1.24 -5.47 7.92
N MET A 34 -0.57 -4.98 6.86
CA MET A 34 0.04 -3.64 6.85
C MET A 34 -0.97 -2.51 7.08
N PHE A 35 -2.18 -2.63 6.51
CA PHE A 35 -3.26 -1.67 6.70
C PHE A 35 -3.71 -1.61 8.17
N VAL A 36 -3.85 -2.75 8.83
CA VAL A 36 -4.19 -2.81 10.26
C VAL A 36 -3.07 -2.20 11.11
N ILE A 37 -1.80 -2.52 10.83
CA ILE A 37 -0.64 -1.93 11.53
C ILE A 37 -0.65 -0.40 11.35
N PHE A 38 -0.89 0.08 10.12
CA PHE A 38 -0.97 1.51 9.84
C PHE A 38 -2.08 2.18 10.63
N ILE A 39 -3.27 1.58 10.72
CA ILE A 39 -4.36 2.13 11.53
C ILE A 39 -3.97 2.20 13.02
N VAL A 40 -3.34 1.16 13.56
CA VAL A 40 -2.90 1.16 14.96
C VAL A 40 -1.88 2.26 15.20
N LEU A 41 -0.88 2.41 14.32
CA LEU A 41 0.12 3.47 14.41
C LEU A 41 -0.49 4.86 14.20
N LEU A 42 -1.46 5.00 13.29
CA LEU A 42 -2.18 6.25 13.04
C LEU A 42 -2.94 6.68 14.28
N ILE A 43 -3.69 5.77 14.90
CA ILE A 43 -4.42 6.06 16.14
C ILE A 43 -3.42 6.39 17.25
N ALA A 44 -2.36 5.59 17.41
CA ALA A 44 -1.34 5.86 18.42
C ALA A 44 -0.69 7.24 18.21
N SER A 45 -0.27 7.57 17.00
CA SER A 45 0.30 8.88 16.65
C SER A 45 -0.68 10.01 16.88
N ALA A 46 -1.93 9.87 16.44
CA ALA A 46 -2.97 10.88 16.64
C ALA A 46 -3.24 11.10 18.14
N LEU A 47 -3.22 10.02 18.93
CA LEU A 47 -3.40 10.10 20.38
C LEU A 47 -2.17 10.74 21.05
N PHE A 48 -0.95 10.40 20.62
CA PHE A 48 0.27 11.04 21.10
C PHE A 48 0.33 12.52 20.74
N ASP A 49 -0.08 12.93 19.53
CA ASP A 49 -0.16 14.34 19.14
C ASP A 49 -1.27 15.07 19.89
N ALA A 50 -2.43 14.44 20.11
CA ALA A 50 -3.53 14.99 20.90
C ALA A 50 -3.12 15.18 22.37
N PHE A 51 -2.40 14.23 22.97
CA PHE A 51 -1.87 14.34 24.33
C PHE A 51 -0.66 15.27 24.42
N ARG A 52 0.12 15.44 23.34
CA ARG A 52 1.26 16.37 23.31
C ARG A 52 0.85 17.83 23.17
N GLY A 53 -0.43 18.13 22.94
CA GLY A 53 -1.00 19.48 23.02
C GLY A 53 -0.03 20.55 22.52
N ARG A 54 0.33 20.49 21.23
CA ARG A 54 1.32 21.41 20.65
C ARG A 54 0.86 22.85 20.95
N PRO A 55 1.60 23.65 21.76
CA PRO A 55 1.25 25.04 21.95
C PRO A 55 1.40 25.75 20.59
N PRO A 56 0.39 26.53 20.15
CA PRO A 56 0.49 27.32 18.94
C PRO A 56 1.58 28.38 19.14
N LEU A 57 2.60 28.37 18.27
CA LEU A 57 3.53 29.48 18.08
C LEU A 57 2.99 30.38 16.96
#